data_AF-A0A3S0E3E0-F1
#
_entry.id   AF-A0A3S0E3E0-F1
#
_cell.length_a   1.000
_cell.length_b   1.000
_cell.length_c   1.000
_cell.angle_alpha   90.00
_cell.angle_beta   90.00
_cell.angle_gamma   90.00
#
_symmetry.space_group_name_H-M   'P 1'
#
loop_
_entity.id
_entity.type
_entity.pdbx_description
1 polymer ?
#
loop_
_entity_poly.entity_id
_entity_poly.type
_entity_poly.pdbx_seq_one_letter_code
_entity_poly.pdbx_strand_id
1 'polypeptide(L)'
;MQSKVLDLAQKCDEMITVNDPDLIKNQIISCFEMIDGLLDNNEIGYIYYCIGNLYATLSNHEVQALNSFRLAKRYVSANRFEFYELVCQIETNEANQLAQMGRLIEAISIYYKFINHVKPSEAKIISLIHAVNNLCELWHIIDNKDIAQYYFVKAIIFKRLLLNIENSPHIDAYQKKLISDFLMQHPLQENEHVEDDICALQDTGSKDLFRKSEQQYRTWCLENVLFLNHMNDLVFSYFDAKDTITFPSYATKFSEGCKFMKPHFAIAFANIKREFCFARYLSYEGVGKKYPKFEEKDLKLASDHYNSDYSGKAERLKTSFKLAFGVLDKLVNLLISFLKLDKEKIAKTKNCRTIEFKPKFFEIHLNSFLQSNKYIKALYFVSCELNNDSMFNQDNIKKDVLLGEAKYYKNLRNNLEHNWVHVLEFILDDEQCCEQDYADYIESEQLENDTIKVLKLVRSCIIYLVFAVQLEENNRQSDGKSISLEIPIWGK
;
A
#
# COMPACT_ATOMS: atom_id res chain seq x y z
N MET A 1 19.80 -8.82 24.48
CA MET A 1 18.78 -7.83 24.87
C MET A 1 18.96 -7.53 26.36
N GLN A 2 19.22 -6.28 26.75
CA GLN A 2 19.46 -5.92 28.15
C GLN A 2 18.22 -6.17 29.04
N SER A 3 18.43 -6.46 30.33
CA SER A 3 17.36 -6.71 31.33
C SER A 3 16.26 -5.64 31.31
N LYS A 4 16.64 -4.37 31.12
CA LYS A 4 15.70 -3.23 31.13
C LYS A 4 14.70 -3.25 29.97
N VAL A 5 15.10 -3.75 28.79
CA VAL A 5 14.22 -3.82 27.61
C VAL A 5 13.19 -4.94 27.76
N LEU A 6 13.58 -6.05 28.40
CA LEU A 6 12.67 -7.14 28.74
C LEU A 6 11.65 -6.71 29.80
N ASP A 7 12.10 -6.01 30.86
CA ASP A 7 11.21 -5.45 31.88
C ASP A 7 10.21 -4.45 31.28
N LEU A 8 10.64 -3.67 30.27
CA LEU A 8 9.76 -2.74 29.55
C LEU A 8 8.69 -3.49 28.76
N ALA A 9 9.07 -4.52 27.99
CA ALA A 9 8.11 -5.30 27.21
C ALA A 9 7.04 -5.94 28.08
N GLN A 10 7.43 -6.52 29.22
CA GLN A 10 6.47 -7.08 30.16
C GLN A 10 5.47 -6.01 30.64
N LYS A 11 5.95 -4.80 30.96
CA LYS A 11 5.05 -3.68 31.33
C LYS A 11 4.13 -3.28 30.18
N CYS A 12 4.62 -3.26 28.94
CA CYS A 12 3.78 -3.00 27.77
C CYS A 12 2.66 -4.03 27.65
N ASP A 13 2.97 -5.32 27.79
CA ASP A 13 1.99 -6.41 27.74
C ASP A 13 0.97 -6.32 28.90
N GLU A 14 1.42 -5.93 30.10
CA GLU A 14 0.55 -5.65 31.24
C GLU A 14 -0.42 -4.50 30.93
N MET A 15 0.05 -3.37 30.35
CA MET A 15 -0.81 -2.25 30.00
C MET A 15 -1.80 -2.59 28.89
N ILE A 16 -1.38 -3.38 27.89
CA ILE A 16 -2.27 -3.92 26.84
C ILE A 16 -3.37 -4.79 27.46
N THR A 17 -3.00 -5.62 28.45
CA THR A 17 -3.96 -6.50 29.14
C THR A 17 -4.96 -5.72 29.98
N VAL A 18 -4.52 -4.66 30.67
CA VAL A 18 -5.42 -3.76 31.43
C VAL A 18 -6.34 -2.98 30.49
N ASN A 19 -5.85 -2.64 29.29
CA ASN A 19 -6.58 -1.93 28.24
C ASN A 19 -7.16 -0.57 28.70
N ASP A 20 -6.40 0.15 29.53
CA ASP A 20 -6.69 1.52 29.94
C ASP A 20 -5.94 2.52 29.03
N PRO A 21 -6.66 3.38 28.28
CA PRO A 21 -6.04 4.29 27.32
C PRO A 21 -5.01 5.26 27.93
N ASP A 22 -5.22 5.74 29.15
CA ASP A 22 -4.33 6.71 29.78
C ASP A 22 -3.04 6.02 30.27
N LEU A 23 -3.17 4.82 30.83
CA LEU A 23 -2.00 4.00 31.19
C LEU A 23 -1.18 3.63 29.95
N ILE A 24 -1.83 3.25 28.85
CA ILE A 24 -1.16 2.94 27.58
C ILE A 24 -0.41 4.17 27.06
N LYS A 25 -1.03 5.36 27.03
CA LYS A 25 -0.37 6.59 26.58
C LYS A 25 0.84 6.96 27.46
N ASN A 26 0.72 6.83 28.77
CA ASN A 26 1.83 7.05 29.70
C ASN A 26 2.98 6.07 29.43
N GLN A 27 2.67 4.80 29.15
CA GLN A 27 3.68 3.80 28.82
C GLN A 27 4.37 4.10 27.49
N ILE A 28 3.65 4.61 26.49
CA ILE A 28 4.24 5.07 25.22
C ILE A 28 5.25 6.20 25.45
N ILE A 29 4.92 7.18 26.29
CA ILE A 29 5.84 8.27 26.65
C ILE A 29 7.12 7.69 27.28
N SER A 30 6.98 6.77 28.23
CA SER A 30 8.12 6.10 28.87
C SER A 30 9.00 5.34 27.87
N CYS A 31 8.38 4.68 26.87
CA CYS A 31 9.13 4.01 25.81
C CYS A 31 9.95 5.01 24.98
N PHE A 32 9.37 6.16 24.63
CA PHE A 32 10.07 7.21 23.87
C PHE A 32 11.21 7.86 24.66
N GLU A 33 11.07 8.05 25.97
CA GLU A 33 12.14 8.56 26.83
C GLU A 33 13.31 7.57 26.92
N MET A 34 13.01 6.27 26.90
CA MET A 34 14.05 5.23 26.90
C MET A 34 14.87 5.22 25.62
N ILE A 35 14.24 5.47 24.45
CA ILE A 35 14.94 5.53 23.15
C ILE A 35 16.02 6.64 23.16
N ASP A 36 15.73 7.81 23.73
CA ASP A 36 16.63 8.98 23.70
C ASP A 36 18.00 8.70 24.36
N GLY A 37 18.11 7.64 25.19
CA GLY A 37 19.35 7.23 25.86
C GLY A 37 20.03 5.98 25.28
N LEU A 38 19.51 5.39 24.20
CA LEU A 38 20.03 4.15 23.63
C LEU A 38 20.91 4.38 22.41
N LEU A 39 21.95 3.54 22.29
CA LEU A 39 22.84 3.50 21.12
C LEU A 39 22.68 2.20 20.31
N ASP A 40 22.04 1.17 20.87
CA ASP A 40 21.83 -0.10 20.19
C ASP A 40 20.57 -0.04 19.31
N ASN A 41 20.77 -0.04 17.99
CA ASN A 41 19.70 -0.05 17.00
C ASN A 41 18.71 -1.21 17.22
N ASN A 42 19.15 -2.39 17.65
CA ASN A 42 18.24 -3.51 17.84
C ASN A 42 17.31 -3.28 19.05
N GLU A 43 17.83 -2.69 20.13
CA GLU A 43 17.02 -2.32 21.30
C GLU A 43 16.04 -1.21 20.95
N ILE A 44 16.48 -0.20 20.19
CA ILE A 44 15.59 0.84 19.65
C ILE A 44 14.49 0.22 18.80
N GLY A 45 14.84 -0.71 17.91
CA GLY A 45 13.89 -1.42 17.07
C GLY A 45 12.87 -2.24 17.86
N TYR A 46 13.30 -2.92 18.93
CA TYR A 46 12.41 -3.65 19.82
C TYR A 46 11.45 -2.73 20.60
N ILE A 47 11.93 -1.57 21.06
CA ILE A 47 11.07 -0.59 21.74
C ILE A 47 10.03 -0.02 20.76
N TYR A 48 10.41 0.28 19.51
CA TYR A 48 9.42 0.67 18.50
C TYR A 48 8.39 -0.41 18.20
N TYR A 49 8.77 -1.69 18.28
CA TYR A 49 7.81 -2.79 18.20
C TYR A 49 6.80 -2.77 19.36
N CYS A 50 7.27 -2.56 20.60
CA CYS A 50 6.40 -2.36 21.76
C CYS A 50 5.48 -1.14 21.61
N ILE A 51 6.01 0.00 21.15
CA ILE A 51 5.23 1.22 20.89
C ILE A 51 4.15 0.95 19.83
N GLY A 52 4.48 0.22 18.76
CA GLY A 52 3.52 -0.18 17.73
C GLY A 52 2.37 -1.00 18.29
N ASN A 53 2.67 -1.98 19.15
CA ASN A 53 1.64 -2.80 19.82
C ASN A 53 0.74 -1.96 20.75
N LEU A 54 1.31 -1.01 21.50
CA LEU A 54 0.55 -0.10 22.37
C LEU A 54 -0.36 0.84 21.56
N TYR A 55 0.11 1.39 20.44
CA TYR A 55 -0.75 2.20 19.57
C TYR A 55 -1.84 1.37 18.90
N ALA A 56 -1.57 0.10 18.54
CA ALA A 56 -2.54 -0.77 17.89
C ALA A 56 -3.76 -1.08 18.77
N THR A 57 -3.63 -0.98 20.10
CA THR A 57 -4.76 -1.12 21.03
C THR A 57 -5.56 0.15 21.21
N LEU A 58 -4.99 1.32 20.89
CA LEU A 58 -5.68 2.60 20.98
C LEU A 58 -6.54 2.83 19.73
N SER A 59 -7.79 3.25 19.95
CA SER A 59 -8.63 3.73 18.86
C SER A 59 -7.99 4.97 18.23
N ASN A 60 -8.14 5.13 16.91
CA ASN A 60 -7.73 6.33 16.17
C ASN A 60 -6.20 6.57 16.10
N HIS A 61 -5.38 5.55 16.38
CA HIS A 61 -3.91 5.60 16.36
C HIS A 61 -3.28 4.65 15.33
N GLU A 62 -4.06 4.23 14.32
CA GLU A 62 -3.64 3.22 13.36
C GLU A 62 -2.37 3.64 12.60
N VAL A 63 -2.23 4.93 12.23
CA VAL A 63 -1.06 5.45 11.51
C VAL A 63 0.19 5.41 12.38
N GLN A 64 0.06 5.75 13.67
CA GLN A 64 1.14 5.71 14.65
C GLN A 64 1.61 4.27 14.87
N ALA A 65 0.69 3.32 15.00
CA ALA A 65 1.00 1.90 15.10
C ALA A 65 1.79 1.42 13.87
N LEU A 66 1.28 1.72 12.66
CA LEU A 66 1.91 1.32 11.41
C LEU A 66 3.32 1.90 11.25
N ASN A 67 3.49 3.20 11.51
CA ASN A 67 4.80 3.85 11.40
C ASN A 67 5.78 3.33 12.45
N SER A 68 5.30 2.98 13.65
CA SER A 68 6.13 2.35 14.69
C SER A 68 6.64 0.98 14.25
N PHE A 69 5.81 0.13 13.65
CA PHE A 69 6.27 -1.16 13.09
C PHE A 69 7.27 -0.99 11.95
N ARG A 70 7.08 0.00 11.07
CA ARG A 70 8.04 0.31 10.00
C ARG A 70 9.37 0.82 10.54
N LEU A 71 9.35 1.65 11.56
CA LEU A 71 10.57 2.10 12.26
C LEU A 71 11.27 0.92 12.93
N ALA A 72 10.53 0.11 13.70
CA ALA A 72 11.04 -1.11 14.33
C ALA A 72 11.80 -1.97 13.31
N LYS A 73 11.14 -2.27 12.17
CA LYS A 73 11.70 -3.04 11.06
C LYS A 73 12.97 -2.43 10.49
N ARG A 74 13.01 -1.10 10.28
CA ARG A 74 14.19 -0.39 9.77
C ARG A 74 15.38 -0.59 10.71
N TYR A 75 15.18 -0.42 12.01
CA TYR A 75 16.23 -0.54 13.01
C TYR A 75 16.78 -1.97 13.17
N VAL A 76 15.93 -2.99 13.10
CA VAL A 76 16.37 -4.40 13.20
C VAL A 76 16.84 -5.02 11.88
N SER A 77 16.68 -4.30 10.75
CA SER A 77 16.93 -4.86 9.40
C SER A 77 18.38 -5.32 9.18
N ALA A 78 19.35 -4.61 9.73
CA ALA A 78 20.77 -4.93 9.60
C ALA A 78 21.14 -6.28 10.25
N ASN A 79 20.43 -6.68 11.32
CA ASN A 79 20.65 -7.92 12.05
C ASN A 79 19.47 -8.90 11.92
N ARG A 80 18.77 -8.86 10.77
CA ARG A 80 17.54 -9.63 10.53
C ARG A 80 17.68 -11.13 10.83
N PHE A 81 18.85 -11.72 10.58
CA PHE A 81 19.08 -13.14 10.83
C PHE A 81 19.19 -13.47 12.32
N GLU A 82 19.76 -12.57 13.12
CA GLU A 82 19.88 -12.74 14.57
C GLU A 82 18.53 -12.52 15.26
N PHE A 83 17.77 -11.51 14.81
CA PHE A 83 16.46 -11.14 15.35
C PHE A 83 15.30 -11.66 14.50
N TYR A 84 15.46 -12.84 13.89
CA TYR A 84 14.53 -13.36 12.90
C TYR A 84 13.08 -13.46 13.41
N GLU A 85 12.88 -13.96 14.64
CA GLU A 85 11.54 -14.10 15.21
C GLU A 85 10.87 -12.75 15.45
N LEU A 86 11.63 -11.78 15.97
CA LEU A 86 11.14 -10.42 16.17
C LEU A 86 10.77 -9.76 14.83
N VAL A 87 11.59 -9.95 13.79
CA VAL A 87 11.27 -9.44 12.44
C VAL A 87 9.98 -10.07 11.92
N CYS A 88 9.77 -11.37 12.15
CA CYS A 88 8.51 -12.03 11.82
C CYS A 88 7.33 -11.39 12.56
N GLN A 89 7.45 -11.14 13.86
CA GLN A 89 6.41 -10.48 14.66
C GLN A 89 6.11 -9.06 14.16
N ILE A 90 7.16 -8.27 13.89
CA ILE A 90 7.01 -6.91 13.35
C ILE A 90 6.30 -6.93 11.99
N GLU A 91 6.72 -7.81 11.06
CA GLU A 91 6.10 -7.89 9.73
C GLU A 91 4.64 -8.39 9.80
N THR A 92 4.34 -9.33 10.69
CA THR A 92 2.95 -9.77 10.94
C THR A 92 2.10 -8.61 11.45
N ASN A 93 2.58 -7.85 12.44
CA ASN A 93 1.81 -6.75 13.02
C ASN A 93 1.70 -5.55 12.07
N GLU A 94 2.73 -5.27 11.27
CA GLU A 94 2.67 -4.30 10.16
C GLU A 94 1.53 -4.68 9.19
N ALA A 95 1.46 -5.94 8.77
CA ALA A 95 0.43 -6.43 7.86
C ALA A 95 -0.97 -6.43 8.48
N ASN A 96 -1.09 -6.79 9.76
CA ASN A 96 -2.34 -6.72 10.51
C ASN A 96 -2.87 -5.28 10.57
N GLN A 97 -1.98 -4.33 10.84
CA GLN A 97 -2.34 -2.91 10.90
C GLN A 97 -2.80 -2.38 9.55
N LEU A 98 -2.11 -2.76 8.45
CA LEU A 98 -2.53 -2.46 7.09
C LEU A 98 -3.92 -3.05 6.80
N ALA A 99 -4.16 -4.31 7.18
CA ALA A 99 -5.44 -4.96 6.96
C ALA A 99 -6.59 -4.29 7.73
N GLN A 100 -6.37 -3.87 8.98
CA GLN A 100 -7.33 -3.12 9.79
C GLN A 100 -7.71 -1.77 9.17
N MET A 101 -6.77 -1.13 8.48
CA MET A 101 -6.98 0.08 7.69
C MET A 101 -7.70 -0.19 6.35
N GLY A 102 -7.94 -1.45 5.98
CA GLY A 102 -8.52 -1.85 4.69
C GLY A 102 -7.50 -1.98 3.55
N ARG A 103 -6.20 -1.87 3.82
CA ARG A 103 -5.10 -1.91 2.84
C ARG A 103 -4.67 -3.36 2.53
N LEU A 104 -5.63 -4.16 2.06
CA LEU A 104 -5.46 -5.61 1.92
C LEU A 104 -4.39 -6.01 0.91
N ILE A 105 -4.25 -5.27 -0.19
CA ILE A 105 -3.25 -5.56 -1.24
C ILE A 105 -1.83 -5.52 -0.67
N GLU A 106 -1.54 -4.51 0.14
CA GLU A 106 -0.23 -4.36 0.78
C GLU A 106 -0.02 -5.38 1.89
N ALA A 107 -1.05 -5.64 2.71
CA ALA A 107 -0.99 -6.65 3.77
C ALA A 107 -0.70 -8.05 3.20
N ILE A 108 -1.38 -8.45 2.12
CA ILE A 108 -1.21 -9.74 1.44
C ILE A 108 0.25 -9.91 0.95
N SER A 109 0.84 -8.85 0.37
CA SER A 109 2.24 -8.90 -0.08
C SER A 109 3.21 -9.19 1.08
N ILE A 110 2.94 -8.68 2.28
CA ILE A 110 3.74 -8.98 3.47
C ILE A 110 3.51 -10.42 3.93
N TYR A 111 2.25 -10.87 4.02
CA TYR A 111 1.93 -12.25 4.43
C TYR A 111 2.55 -13.30 3.50
N TYR A 112 2.67 -13.02 2.21
CA TYR A 112 3.31 -13.93 1.25
C TYR A 112 4.74 -14.31 1.61
N LYS A 113 5.48 -13.42 2.27
CA LYS A 113 6.86 -13.70 2.70
C LYS A 113 6.92 -14.91 3.64
N PHE A 114 5.88 -15.13 4.43
CA PHE A 114 5.80 -16.20 5.42
C PHE A 114 5.59 -17.59 4.82
N ILE A 115 5.18 -17.70 3.53
CA ILE A 115 5.10 -19.00 2.85
C ILE A 115 6.45 -19.71 2.89
N ASN A 116 7.53 -18.97 2.66
CA ASN A 116 8.88 -19.53 2.54
C ASN A 116 9.58 -19.75 3.88
N HIS A 117 8.95 -19.36 5.01
CA HIS A 117 9.55 -19.53 6.33
C HIS A 117 9.53 -21.00 6.74
N VAL A 118 10.69 -21.58 7.06
CA VAL A 118 10.79 -23.03 7.32
C VAL A 118 10.22 -23.42 8.69
N LYS A 119 10.47 -22.61 9.73
CA LYS A 119 10.05 -22.94 11.10
C LYS A 119 8.61 -22.48 11.36
N PRO A 120 7.75 -23.35 11.93
CA PRO A 120 6.51 -22.90 12.55
C PRO A 120 6.81 -21.89 13.67
N SER A 121 6.08 -20.79 13.67
CA SER A 121 6.06 -19.84 14.78
C SER A 121 4.67 -19.21 14.87
N GLU A 122 4.36 -18.60 16.00
CA GLU A 122 3.07 -17.92 16.20
C GLU A 122 2.85 -16.83 15.15
N ALA A 123 3.89 -16.01 14.88
CA ALA A 123 3.84 -14.97 13.86
C ALA A 123 3.50 -15.53 12.47
N LYS A 124 4.06 -16.70 12.12
CA LYS A 124 3.72 -17.40 10.87
C LYS A 124 2.27 -17.85 10.88
N ILE A 125 1.80 -18.49 11.95
CA ILE A 125 0.42 -19.00 12.05
C ILE A 125 -0.60 -17.86 11.90
N ILE A 126 -0.42 -16.78 12.67
CA ILE A 126 -1.27 -15.59 12.60
C ILE A 126 -1.26 -14.97 11.21
N SER A 127 -0.07 -14.83 10.60
CA SER A 127 0.05 -14.32 9.23
C SER A 127 -0.73 -15.16 8.22
N LEU A 128 -0.63 -16.49 8.27
CA LEU A 128 -1.36 -17.36 7.34
C LEU A 128 -2.88 -17.29 7.58
N ILE A 129 -3.33 -17.24 8.84
CA ILE A 129 -4.76 -17.09 9.18
C ILE A 129 -5.32 -15.79 8.60
N HIS A 130 -4.65 -14.66 8.84
CA HIS A 130 -5.09 -13.37 8.32
C HIS A 130 -4.97 -13.27 6.80
N ALA A 131 -3.96 -13.91 6.19
CA ALA A 131 -3.87 -14.03 4.74
C ALA A 131 -5.08 -14.75 4.15
N VAL A 132 -5.47 -15.90 4.72
CA VAL A 132 -6.67 -16.64 4.29
C VAL A 132 -7.91 -15.76 4.39
N ASN A 133 -8.14 -15.10 5.53
CA ASN A 133 -9.28 -14.21 5.69
C ASN A 133 -9.32 -13.08 4.65
N ASN A 134 -8.20 -12.40 4.43
CA ASN A 134 -8.12 -11.30 3.48
C ASN A 134 -8.32 -11.78 2.04
N LEU A 135 -7.79 -12.96 1.67
CA LEU A 135 -7.97 -13.54 0.35
C LEU A 135 -9.43 -13.97 0.11
N CYS A 136 -10.07 -14.59 1.09
CA CYS A 136 -11.49 -14.95 1.02
C CYS A 136 -12.38 -13.71 0.89
N GLU A 137 -12.03 -12.64 1.59
CA GLU A 137 -12.73 -11.38 1.47
C GLU A 137 -12.65 -10.80 0.04
N LEU A 138 -11.45 -10.78 -0.54
CA LEU A 138 -11.26 -10.34 -1.93
C LEU A 138 -11.99 -11.24 -2.93
N TRP A 139 -11.99 -12.55 -2.70
CA TRP A 139 -12.75 -13.51 -3.49
C TRP A 139 -14.25 -13.16 -3.54
N HIS A 140 -14.83 -12.70 -2.43
CA HIS A 140 -16.25 -12.33 -2.38
C HIS A 140 -16.59 -10.98 -3.01
N ILE A 141 -15.63 -10.07 -3.13
CA ILE A 141 -15.87 -8.69 -3.58
C ILE A 141 -15.56 -8.52 -5.07
N ILE A 142 -14.67 -9.33 -5.64
CA ILE A 142 -14.30 -9.24 -7.05
C ILE A 142 -15.42 -9.85 -7.93
N ASP A 143 -16.06 -8.99 -8.72
CA ASP A 143 -17.18 -9.41 -9.59
C ASP A 143 -16.79 -10.41 -10.69
N ASN A 144 -15.56 -10.30 -11.20
CA ASN A 144 -15.08 -11.20 -12.24
C ASN A 144 -14.71 -12.55 -11.61
N LYS A 145 -15.55 -13.56 -11.83
CA LYS A 145 -15.42 -14.90 -11.24
C LYS A 145 -14.10 -15.59 -11.58
N ASP A 146 -13.61 -15.45 -12.81
CA ASP A 146 -12.33 -16.06 -13.22
C ASP A 146 -11.18 -15.44 -12.43
N ILE A 147 -11.22 -14.11 -12.23
CA ILE A 147 -10.22 -13.40 -11.43
C ILE A 147 -10.36 -13.75 -9.94
N ALA A 148 -11.59 -13.76 -9.42
CA ALA A 148 -11.89 -14.04 -8.03
C ALA A 148 -11.43 -15.46 -7.65
N GLN A 149 -11.52 -16.42 -8.57
CA GLN A 149 -11.06 -17.80 -8.39
C GLN A 149 -9.58 -17.86 -8.02
N TYR A 150 -8.73 -16.99 -8.56
CA TYR A 150 -7.31 -17.00 -8.18
C TYR A 150 -7.06 -16.63 -6.72
N TYR A 151 -7.85 -15.71 -6.14
CA TYR A 151 -7.77 -15.41 -4.71
C TYR A 151 -8.25 -16.57 -3.85
N PHE A 152 -9.33 -17.24 -4.28
CA PHE A 152 -9.81 -18.46 -3.63
C PHE A 152 -8.75 -19.56 -3.63
N VAL A 153 -8.15 -19.84 -4.79
CA VAL A 153 -7.10 -20.86 -4.94
C VAL A 153 -5.89 -20.53 -4.06
N LYS A 154 -5.49 -19.25 -3.99
CA LYS A 154 -4.45 -18.82 -3.05
C LYS A 154 -4.85 -19.04 -1.59
N ALA A 155 -6.09 -18.73 -1.20
CA ALA A 155 -6.58 -19.00 0.15
C ALA A 155 -6.51 -20.49 0.49
N ILE A 156 -6.83 -21.38 -0.45
CA ILE A 156 -6.67 -22.83 -0.28
C ILE A 156 -5.21 -23.22 -0.06
N ILE A 157 -4.26 -22.67 -0.84
CA ILE A 157 -2.83 -22.94 -0.64
C ILE A 157 -2.40 -22.56 0.79
N PHE A 158 -2.79 -21.37 1.26
CA PHE A 158 -2.50 -20.93 2.62
C PHE A 158 -3.16 -21.81 3.69
N LYS A 159 -4.41 -22.24 3.46
CA LYS A 159 -5.10 -23.19 4.35
C LYS A 159 -4.39 -24.54 4.42
N ARG A 160 -3.91 -25.08 3.29
CA ARG A 160 -3.12 -26.33 3.26
C ARG A 160 -1.81 -26.18 4.04
N LEU A 161 -1.16 -25.02 3.99
CA LEU A 161 0.02 -24.73 4.82
C LEU A 161 -0.33 -24.73 6.31
N LEU A 162 -1.46 -24.16 6.71
CA LEU A 162 -1.94 -24.22 8.10
C LEU A 162 -2.20 -25.65 8.56
N LEU A 163 -2.87 -26.48 7.75
CA LEU A 163 -3.08 -27.90 8.04
C LEU A 163 -1.76 -28.68 8.20
N ASN A 164 -0.77 -28.38 7.35
CA ASN A 164 0.56 -28.98 7.47
C ASN A 164 1.27 -28.56 8.78
N ILE A 165 1.11 -27.30 9.19
CA ILE A 165 1.65 -26.81 10.46
C ILE A 165 0.93 -27.46 11.65
N GLU A 166 -0.40 -27.61 11.60
CA GLU A 166 -1.21 -28.24 12.66
C GLU A 166 -0.78 -29.69 12.95
N ASN A 167 -0.32 -30.40 11.92
CA ASN A 167 0.17 -31.78 12.00
C ASN A 167 1.67 -31.87 12.35
N SER A 168 2.37 -30.74 12.48
CA SER A 168 3.79 -30.70 12.83
C SER A 168 4.02 -31.09 14.29
N PRO A 169 5.06 -31.89 14.60
CA PRO A 169 5.44 -32.17 15.99
C PRO A 169 6.09 -30.96 16.69
N HIS A 170 6.35 -29.87 15.97
CA HIS A 170 7.08 -28.70 16.45
C HIS A 170 6.19 -27.54 16.90
N ILE A 171 4.87 -27.71 16.93
CA ILE A 171 3.94 -26.70 17.45
C ILE A 171 3.44 -27.08 18.84
N ASP A 172 3.15 -26.08 19.67
CA ASP A 172 2.58 -26.27 21.00
C ASP A 172 1.04 -26.43 20.97
N ALA A 173 0.46 -26.75 22.13
CA ALA A 173 -0.98 -26.98 22.27
C ALA A 173 -1.83 -25.72 22.00
N TYR A 174 -1.29 -24.53 22.31
CA TYR A 174 -1.98 -23.26 22.07
C TYR A 174 -2.02 -22.96 20.57
N GLN A 175 -0.89 -23.07 19.88
CA GLN A 175 -0.77 -22.92 18.43
C GLN A 175 -1.67 -23.91 17.69
N LYS A 176 -1.69 -25.18 18.13
CA LYS A 176 -2.57 -26.19 17.53
C LYS A 176 -4.05 -25.82 17.69
N LYS A 177 -4.45 -25.40 18.89
CA LYS A 177 -5.82 -24.95 19.16
C LYS A 177 -6.19 -23.75 18.30
N LEU A 178 -5.31 -22.77 18.18
CA LEU A 178 -5.52 -21.58 17.35
C LEU A 178 -5.82 -21.94 15.89
N ILE A 179 -5.05 -22.87 15.30
CA ILE A 179 -5.28 -23.34 13.92
C ILE A 179 -6.60 -24.10 13.82
N SER A 180 -6.84 -25.05 14.73
CA SER A 180 -8.06 -25.87 14.75
C SER A 180 -9.32 -25.01 14.86
N ASP A 181 -9.33 -24.03 15.77
CA ASP A 181 -10.47 -23.13 15.98
C ASP A 181 -10.74 -22.31 14.72
N PHE A 182 -9.70 -21.79 14.06
CA PHE A 182 -9.82 -21.07 12.80
C PHE A 182 -10.40 -21.95 11.68
N LEU A 183 -9.85 -23.15 11.48
CA LEU A 183 -10.28 -24.07 10.43
C LEU A 183 -11.73 -24.55 10.62
N MET A 184 -12.18 -24.71 11.86
CA MET A 184 -13.58 -25.03 12.19
C MET A 184 -14.53 -23.87 11.86
N GLN A 185 -14.13 -22.63 12.13
CA GLN A 185 -14.95 -21.44 11.88
C GLN A 185 -15.02 -21.06 10.40
N HIS A 186 -14.01 -21.44 9.61
CA HIS A 186 -13.88 -21.07 8.18
C HIS A 186 -13.73 -22.30 7.27
N PRO A 187 -14.80 -23.10 7.08
CA PRO A 187 -14.77 -24.26 6.20
C PRO A 187 -14.69 -23.82 4.72
N LEU A 188 -13.49 -23.61 4.21
CA LEU A 188 -13.22 -23.47 2.78
C LEU A 188 -13.22 -24.86 2.14
N GLN A 189 -14.25 -25.19 1.37
CA GLN A 189 -14.34 -26.48 0.69
C GLN A 189 -13.56 -26.44 -0.62
N GLU A 190 -12.62 -27.37 -0.78
CA GLU A 190 -11.93 -27.58 -2.04
C GLU A 190 -12.91 -28.15 -3.07
N ASN A 191 -12.85 -27.66 -4.32
CA ASN A 191 -13.62 -28.20 -5.43
C ASN A 191 -12.82 -29.32 -6.14
N GLU A 192 -13.47 -30.09 -7.00
CA GLU A 192 -12.83 -31.21 -7.73
C GLU A 192 -11.69 -30.77 -8.65
N HIS A 193 -11.65 -29.48 -9.04
CA HIS A 193 -10.68 -28.90 -9.97
C HIS A 193 -9.54 -28.13 -9.29
N VAL A 194 -9.45 -28.17 -7.96
CA VAL A 194 -8.53 -27.29 -7.21
C VAL A 194 -7.07 -27.53 -7.57
N GLU A 195 -6.67 -28.75 -7.90
CA GLU A 195 -5.31 -29.06 -8.32
C GLU A 195 -4.98 -28.49 -9.70
N ASP A 196 -5.93 -28.55 -10.64
CA ASP A 196 -5.78 -27.95 -11.97
C ASP A 196 -5.67 -26.43 -11.84
N ASP A 197 -6.49 -25.82 -10.99
CA ASP A 197 -6.45 -24.38 -10.71
C ASP A 197 -5.13 -23.96 -10.06
N ILE A 198 -4.59 -24.75 -9.13
CA ILE A 198 -3.27 -24.52 -8.52
C ILE A 198 -2.17 -24.60 -9.59
N CYS A 199 -2.23 -25.61 -10.47
CA CYS A 199 -1.27 -25.76 -11.57
C CYS A 199 -1.34 -24.56 -12.53
N ALA A 200 -2.53 -24.12 -12.90
CA ALA A 200 -2.73 -22.95 -13.74
C ALA A 200 -2.19 -21.67 -13.09
N LEU A 201 -2.33 -21.54 -11.77
CA LEU A 201 -1.82 -20.40 -11.00
C LEU A 201 -0.27 -20.39 -10.93
N GLN A 202 0.37 -21.55 -11.06
CA GLN A 202 1.83 -21.70 -11.15
C GLN A 202 2.37 -21.47 -12.58
N ASP A 203 1.50 -21.41 -13.59
CA ASP A 203 1.92 -21.11 -14.96
C ASP A 203 2.42 -19.66 -15.05
N THR A 204 3.72 -19.54 -15.26
CA THR A 204 4.38 -18.25 -15.42
C THR A 204 4.18 -17.64 -16.80
N GLY A 205 3.56 -18.34 -17.75
CA GLY A 205 3.43 -17.93 -19.14
C GLY A 205 4.77 -17.80 -19.87
N SER A 206 4.74 -17.72 -21.21
CA SER A 206 5.97 -17.54 -21.99
C SER A 206 6.28 -16.08 -22.25
N LYS A 207 7.47 -15.64 -21.80
CA LYS A 207 8.03 -14.32 -22.15
C LYS A 207 8.36 -14.18 -23.64
N ASP A 208 8.54 -15.30 -24.34
CA ASP A 208 8.98 -15.31 -25.75
C ASP A 208 7.91 -14.79 -26.72
N LEU A 209 6.69 -14.58 -26.22
CA LEU A 209 5.60 -13.90 -26.93
C LEU A 209 5.88 -12.40 -27.17
N PHE A 210 6.84 -11.81 -26.45
CA PHE A 210 7.14 -10.37 -26.52
C PHE A 210 8.49 -10.10 -27.17
N ARG A 211 8.65 -8.94 -27.82
CA ARG A 211 9.97 -8.47 -28.31
C ARG A 211 10.90 -8.19 -27.13
N LYS A 212 12.23 -8.32 -27.31
CA LYS A 212 13.23 -8.16 -26.23
C LYS A 212 13.06 -6.87 -25.39
N SER A 213 12.81 -5.72 -26.03
CA SER A 213 12.60 -4.45 -25.33
C SER A 213 11.34 -4.45 -24.46
N GLU A 214 10.27 -5.09 -24.95
CA GLU A 214 9.01 -5.24 -24.23
C GLU A 214 9.11 -6.28 -23.12
N GLN A 215 9.85 -7.39 -23.33
CA GLN A 215 10.17 -8.36 -22.30
C GLN A 215 10.86 -7.69 -21.11
N GLN A 216 11.88 -6.87 -21.35
CA GLN A 216 12.58 -6.14 -20.28
C GLN A 216 11.62 -5.25 -19.47
N TYR A 217 10.73 -4.53 -20.15
CA TYR A 217 9.76 -3.67 -19.50
C TYR A 217 8.75 -4.48 -18.68
N ARG A 218 8.16 -5.53 -19.25
CA ARG A 218 7.19 -6.39 -18.57
C ARG A 218 7.81 -7.12 -17.38
N THR A 219 9.05 -7.60 -17.52
CA THR A 219 9.82 -8.20 -16.42
C THR A 219 9.98 -7.21 -15.27
N TRP A 220 10.49 -6.00 -15.57
CA TRP A 220 10.67 -4.96 -14.57
C TRP A 220 9.36 -4.58 -13.86
N CYS A 221 8.25 -4.50 -14.61
CA CYS A 221 6.93 -4.25 -14.03
C CYS A 221 6.45 -5.41 -13.14
N LEU A 222 6.69 -6.67 -13.51
CA LEU A 222 6.31 -7.83 -12.69
C LEU A 222 7.14 -7.89 -11.39
N GLU A 223 8.46 -7.74 -11.50
CA GLU A 223 9.38 -7.74 -10.34
C GLU A 223 9.04 -6.63 -9.33
N ASN A 224 8.60 -5.48 -9.85
CA ASN A 224 8.18 -4.34 -9.02
C ASN A 224 6.68 -4.31 -8.71
N VAL A 225 5.89 -5.31 -9.12
CA VAL A 225 4.43 -5.37 -8.87
C VAL A 225 3.71 -4.08 -9.32
N LEU A 226 3.91 -3.69 -10.58
CA LEU A 226 3.44 -2.41 -11.14
C LEU A 226 2.32 -2.56 -12.17
N PHE A 227 1.86 -3.77 -12.50
CA PHE A 227 0.69 -3.93 -13.37
C PHE A 227 -0.62 -3.70 -12.61
N LEU A 228 -1.53 -2.95 -13.22
CA LEU A 228 -2.91 -2.82 -12.75
C LEU A 228 -3.72 -4.06 -13.13
N ASN A 229 -3.42 -5.16 -12.46
CA ASN A 229 -4.20 -6.37 -12.45
C ASN A 229 -4.25 -6.95 -11.04
N HIS A 230 -5.11 -7.94 -10.87
CA HIS A 230 -5.35 -8.62 -9.62
C HIS A 230 -4.32 -9.72 -9.29
N MET A 231 -3.56 -10.19 -10.28
CA MET A 231 -2.70 -11.37 -10.18
C MET A 231 -1.27 -11.05 -9.80
N ASN A 232 -0.78 -9.85 -10.13
CA ASN A 232 0.60 -9.45 -9.89
C ASN A 232 0.94 -9.44 -8.39
N ASP A 233 -0.06 -9.30 -7.51
CA ASP A 233 0.10 -9.40 -6.05
C ASP A 233 0.20 -10.85 -5.55
N LEU A 234 -0.24 -11.83 -6.36
CA LEU A 234 -0.34 -13.24 -5.98
C LEU A 234 0.78 -14.09 -6.59
N VAL A 235 1.19 -13.78 -7.82
CA VAL A 235 2.17 -14.55 -8.60
C VAL A 235 2.97 -13.69 -9.57
N PHE A 236 4.19 -14.13 -9.82
CA PHE A 236 4.99 -13.66 -10.95
C PHE A 236 4.61 -14.45 -12.21
N SER A 237 3.83 -13.84 -13.11
CA SER A 237 3.41 -14.50 -14.36
C SER A 237 3.36 -13.52 -15.54
N TYR A 238 3.99 -13.89 -16.65
CA TYR A 238 3.90 -13.22 -17.94
C TYR A 238 2.52 -13.33 -18.58
N PHE A 239 1.72 -14.33 -18.22
CA PHE A 239 0.32 -14.42 -18.67
C PHE A 239 -0.48 -13.17 -18.26
N ASP A 240 -0.18 -12.66 -17.08
CA ASP A 240 -0.79 -11.48 -16.47
C ASP A 240 0.12 -10.25 -16.48
N ALA A 241 1.14 -10.19 -17.34
CA ALA A 241 1.97 -9.00 -17.45
C ALA A 241 1.27 -7.84 -18.16
N LYS A 242 -0.01 -7.55 -17.87
CA LYS A 242 -0.91 -6.61 -18.56
C LYS A 242 -1.80 -5.89 -17.55
N ASP A 243 -2.23 -4.68 -17.90
CA ASP A 243 -3.16 -3.90 -17.07
C ASP A 243 -4.60 -4.32 -17.36
N THR A 244 -5.15 -5.30 -16.64
CA THR A 244 -6.50 -5.84 -16.89
C THR A 244 -7.61 -5.21 -16.05
N ILE A 245 -7.29 -4.50 -14.97
CA ILE A 245 -8.32 -3.85 -14.14
C ILE A 245 -9.11 -2.84 -14.98
N THR A 246 -10.43 -2.95 -14.91
CA THR A 246 -11.40 -2.01 -15.47
C THR A 246 -12.19 -1.37 -14.35
N PHE A 247 -12.90 -0.27 -14.67
CA PHE A 247 -13.89 0.22 -13.72
C PHE A 247 -14.98 -0.84 -13.53
N PRO A 248 -15.46 -1.08 -12.29
CA PRO A 248 -16.49 -2.08 -12.04
C PRO A 248 -17.78 -1.82 -12.81
N SER A 249 -18.59 -2.86 -12.95
CA SER A 249 -19.98 -2.71 -13.39
C SER A 249 -20.73 -1.83 -12.39
N TYR A 250 -21.56 -0.91 -12.90
CA TYR A 250 -22.32 -0.01 -12.04
C TYR A 250 -23.70 0.28 -12.60
N ALA A 251 -24.67 0.45 -11.71
CA ALA A 251 -26.02 0.87 -12.06
C ALA A 251 -26.13 2.39 -12.17
N THR A 252 -26.72 2.87 -13.27
CA THR A 252 -27.06 4.29 -13.43
C THR A 252 -28.40 4.48 -14.12
N LYS A 253 -29.06 5.61 -13.86
CA LYS A 253 -30.31 5.95 -14.52
C LYS A 253 -30.01 6.39 -15.96
N PHE A 254 -30.84 5.97 -16.91
CA PHE A 254 -30.88 6.60 -18.21
C PHE A 254 -31.26 8.07 -18.03
N SER A 255 -30.40 8.98 -18.48
CA SER A 255 -30.75 10.39 -18.57
C SER A 255 -31.78 10.57 -19.69
N GLU A 256 -32.95 11.13 -19.35
CA GLU A 256 -33.98 11.51 -20.34
C GLU A 256 -33.36 12.38 -21.44
N GLY A 257 -33.63 12.05 -22.71
CA GLY A 257 -33.16 12.81 -23.86
C GLY A 257 -31.77 12.45 -24.40
N CYS A 258 -31.01 11.58 -23.74
CA CYS A 258 -29.73 11.09 -24.29
C CYS A 258 -29.95 9.92 -25.26
N LYS A 259 -29.58 10.10 -26.53
CA LYS A 259 -29.58 9.03 -27.55
C LYS A 259 -28.54 7.92 -27.30
N PHE A 260 -27.54 8.18 -26.47
CA PHE A 260 -26.48 7.22 -26.13
C PHE A 260 -26.11 7.36 -24.65
N MET A 261 -25.96 6.23 -23.94
CA MET A 261 -25.43 6.21 -22.59
C MET A 261 -23.91 6.32 -22.64
N LYS A 262 -23.34 7.40 -22.07
CA LYS A 262 -21.89 7.56 -21.98
C LYS A 262 -21.39 6.95 -20.67
N PRO A 263 -20.52 5.92 -20.70
CA PRO A 263 -19.99 5.27 -19.50
C PRO A 263 -18.92 6.14 -18.85
N HIS A 264 -19.32 7.31 -18.35
CA HIS A 264 -18.44 8.39 -17.94
C HIS A 264 -17.50 8.01 -16.80
N PHE A 265 -17.91 7.13 -15.86
CA PHE A 265 -17.01 6.63 -14.82
C PHE A 265 -15.94 5.72 -15.39
N ALA A 266 -16.30 4.79 -16.29
CA ALA A 266 -15.33 3.93 -16.96
C ALA A 266 -14.34 4.74 -17.82
N ILE A 267 -14.81 5.80 -18.49
CA ILE A 267 -13.96 6.72 -19.26
C ILE A 267 -13.02 7.52 -18.33
N ALA A 268 -13.53 8.05 -17.22
CA ALA A 268 -12.71 8.76 -16.25
C ALA A 268 -11.63 7.85 -15.64
N PHE A 269 -11.99 6.60 -15.31
CA PHE A 269 -11.06 5.60 -14.84
C PHE A 269 -10.01 5.23 -15.89
N ALA A 270 -10.39 5.12 -17.18
CA ALA A 270 -9.45 4.86 -18.26
C ALA A 270 -8.38 5.97 -18.38
N ASN A 271 -8.75 7.24 -18.16
CA ASN A 271 -7.78 8.34 -18.12
C ASN A 271 -6.80 8.20 -16.93
N ILE A 272 -7.32 7.90 -15.74
CA ILE A 272 -6.50 7.64 -14.54
C ILE A 272 -5.51 6.50 -14.80
N LYS A 273 -6.01 5.39 -15.34
CA LYS A 273 -5.20 4.22 -15.71
C LYS A 273 -4.13 4.60 -16.72
N ARG A 274 -4.45 5.39 -17.75
CA ARG A 274 -3.49 5.80 -18.78
C ARG A 274 -2.36 6.63 -18.20
N GLU A 275 -2.68 7.58 -17.33
CA GLU A 275 -1.70 8.44 -16.66
C GLU A 275 -0.78 7.63 -15.75
N PHE A 276 -1.33 6.73 -14.93
CA PHE A 276 -0.53 5.81 -14.13
C PHE A 276 0.41 4.96 -14.99
N CYS A 277 -0.11 4.33 -16.05
CA CYS A 277 0.72 3.51 -16.95
C CYS A 277 1.80 4.34 -17.65
N PHE A 278 1.56 5.63 -17.91
CA PHE A 278 2.56 6.53 -18.48
C PHE A 278 3.63 6.90 -17.45
N ALA A 279 3.26 7.25 -16.22
CA ALA A 279 4.19 7.48 -15.11
C ALA A 279 5.10 6.25 -14.91
N ARG A 280 4.51 5.05 -14.80
CA ARG A 280 5.24 3.78 -14.72
C ARG A 280 6.26 3.61 -15.85
N TYR A 281 5.86 3.90 -17.09
CA TYR A 281 6.75 3.78 -18.24
C TYR A 281 7.91 4.80 -18.19
N LEU A 282 7.64 6.05 -17.77
CA LEU A 282 8.69 7.05 -17.56
C LEU A 282 9.69 6.63 -16.47
N SER A 283 9.21 6.02 -15.39
CA SER A 283 10.10 5.45 -14.36
C SER A 283 11.00 4.36 -14.94
N TYR A 284 10.44 3.44 -15.72
CA TYR A 284 11.23 2.41 -16.40
C TYR A 284 12.29 2.99 -17.34
N GLU A 285 11.94 4.03 -18.11
CA GLU A 285 12.90 4.71 -18.98
C GLU A 285 13.98 5.44 -18.17
N GLY A 286 13.61 6.07 -17.07
CA GLY A 286 14.54 6.71 -16.13
C GLY A 286 15.55 5.72 -15.56
N VAL A 287 15.07 4.68 -14.86
CA VAL A 287 15.90 3.61 -14.26
C VAL A 287 16.79 2.96 -15.33
N GLY A 288 16.22 2.65 -16.50
CA GLY A 288 16.94 2.02 -17.60
C GLY A 288 17.87 2.94 -18.39
N LYS A 289 17.99 4.22 -18.03
CA LYS A 289 18.73 5.25 -18.79
C LYS A 289 18.35 5.30 -20.27
N LYS A 290 17.06 5.09 -20.56
CA LYS A 290 16.50 5.02 -21.92
C LYS A 290 15.99 6.40 -22.35
N TYR A 291 16.91 7.24 -22.82
CA TYR A 291 16.57 8.58 -23.31
C TYR A 291 17.49 9.01 -24.46
N PRO A 292 17.01 9.91 -25.34
CA PRO A 292 17.81 10.36 -26.46
C PRO A 292 18.93 11.30 -26.00
N LYS A 293 20.19 10.95 -26.30
CA LYS A 293 21.35 11.79 -25.99
C LYS A 293 21.31 13.19 -26.61
N PHE A 294 20.51 13.39 -27.66
CA PHE A 294 20.35 14.72 -28.27
C PHE A 294 19.55 15.69 -27.39
N GLU A 295 18.81 15.20 -26.38
CA GLU A 295 18.10 16.03 -25.39
C GLU A 295 19.06 16.97 -24.64
N GLU A 296 20.28 16.51 -24.41
CA GLU A 296 21.34 17.22 -23.69
C GLU A 296 22.34 17.92 -24.63
N LYS A 297 22.20 17.70 -25.95
CA LYS A 297 23.16 18.23 -26.92
C LYS A 297 23.07 19.75 -26.97
N ASP A 298 24.21 20.40 -26.80
CA ASP A 298 24.35 21.87 -26.79
C ASP A 298 23.55 22.56 -25.68
N LEU A 299 23.11 21.81 -24.66
CA LEU A 299 22.44 22.33 -23.46
C LEU A 299 23.48 22.97 -22.54
N LYS A 300 23.35 24.28 -22.30
CA LYS A 300 24.25 25.03 -21.42
C LYS A 300 23.62 25.18 -20.03
N LEU A 301 24.15 24.45 -19.06
CA LEU A 301 23.73 24.49 -17.66
C LEU A 301 24.81 25.15 -16.80
N ALA A 302 24.39 25.87 -15.76
CA ALA A 302 25.32 26.34 -14.75
C ALA A 302 25.83 25.14 -13.94
N SER A 303 27.13 25.13 -13.61
CA SER A 303 27.66 24.16 -12.65
C SER A 303 27.26 24.61 -11.25
N ASP A 304 26.71 23.67 -10.49
CA ASP A 304 26.33 23.86 -9.09
C ASP A 304 27.44 23.44 -8.11
N HIS A 305 28.59 22.98 -8.62
CA HIS A 305 29.70 22.37 -7.85
C HIS A 305 29.35 21.08 -7.08
N TYR A 306 28.07 20.68 -7.04
CA TYR A 306 27.58 19.47 -6.38
C TYR A 306 27.43 18.26 -7.32
N ASN A 307 27.76 18.44 -8.61
CA ASN A 307 27.57 17.42 -9.65
C ASN A 307 26.11 16.96 -9.77
N SER A 308 25.16 17.90 -9.79
CA SER A 308 23.76 17.54 -10.03
C SER A 308 23.56 16.79 -11.36
N ASP A 309 22.82 15.70 -11.29
CA ASP A 309 22.31 14.94 -12.41
C ASP A 309 21.12 15.68 -13.05
N TYR A 310 21.43 16.43 -14.12
CA TYR A 310 20.44 17.06 -15.00
C TYR A 310 20.06 16.19 -16.20
N SER A 311 20.43 14.90 -16.19
CA SER A 311 20.22 14.05 -17.35
C SER A 311 18.74 13.75 -17.61
N GLY A 312 18.44 13.31 -18.82
CA GLY A 312 17.10 12.84 -19.19
C GLY A 312 16.59 11.69 -18.30
N LYS A 313 17.48 10.98 -17.58
CA LYS A 313 17.10 9.99 -16.56
C LYS A 313 16.42 10.68 -15.37
N ALA A 314 17.09 11.67 -14.78
CA ALA A 314 16.60 12.35 -13.58
C ALA A 314 15.25 13.01 -13.86
N GLU A 315 15.12 13.71 -14.99
CA GLU A 315 13.87 14.39 -15.35
C GLU A 315 12.70 13.42 -15.63
N ARG A 316 12.97 12.24 -16.19
CA ARG A 316 11.95 11.18 -16.33
C ARG A 316 11.48 10.64 -14.99
N LEU A 317 12.40 10.43 -14.03
CA LEU A 317 12.05 10.00 -12.68
C LEU A 317 11.24 11.06 -11.93
N LYS A 318 11.70 12.32 -11.92
CA LYS A 318 10.96 13.45 -11.33
C LYS A 318 9.57 13.58 -11.94
N THR A 319 9.45 13.44 -13.26
CA THR A 319 8.16 13.52 -13.96
C THR A 319 7.26 12.33 -13.61
N SER A 320 7.80 11.11 -13.60
CA SER A 320 7.07 9.91 -13.15
C SER A 320 6.53 10.09 -11.74
N PHE A 321 7.37 10.55 -10.81
CA PHE A 321 7.01 10.77 -9.41
C PHE A 321 5.83 11.74 -9.28
N LYS A 322 5.90 12.90 -9.94
CA LYS A 322 4.83 13.91 -9.95
C LYS A 322 3.54 13.39 -10.58
N LEU A 323 3.63 12.73 -11.73
CA LEU A 323 2.47 12.19 -12.43
C LEU A 323 1.76 11.10 -11.60
N ALA A 324 2.51 10.22 -10.94
CA ALA A 324 1.95 9.22 -10.05
C ALA A 324 1.15 9.88 -8.91
N PHE A 325 1.70 10.90 -8.25
CA PHE A 325 0.98 11.65 -7.21
C PHE A 325 -0.27 12.36 -7.75
N GLY A 326 -0.20 12.93 -8.96
CA GLY A 326 -1.33 13.62 -9.60
C GLY A 326 -2.55 12.73 -9.86
N VAL A 327 -2.40 11.40 -9.82
CA VAL A 327 -3.50 10.45 -9.91
C VAL A 327 -4.40 10.50 -8.66
N LEU A 328 -3.85 10.76 -7.47
CA LEU A 328 -4.57 10.60 -6.20
C LEU A 328 -5.81 11.51 -6.10
N ASP A 329 -5.70 12.80 -6.45
CA ASP A 329 -6.84 13.74 -6.42
C ASP A 329 -7.93 13.33 -7.42
N LYS A 330 -7.55 12.71 -8.55
CA LYS A 330 -8.48 12.21 -9.56
C LYS A 330 -9.27 11.00 -9.06
N LEU A 331 -8.66 10.14 -8.22
CA LEU A 331 -9.38 9.05 -7.55
C LEU A 331 -10.50 9.60 -6.66
N VAL A 332 -10.22 10.63 -5.85
CA VAL A 332 -11.24 11.25 -5.00
C VAL A 332 -12.35 11.89 -5.84
N ASN A 333 -11.99 12.62 -6.90
CA ASN A 333 -12.98 13.25 -7.78
C ASN A 333 -13.89 12.21 -8.47
N LEU A 334 -13.32 11.07 -8.90
CA LEU A 334 -14.10 9.97 -9.46
C LEU A 334 -15.02 9.37 -8.38
N LEU A 335 -14.53 9.12 -7.17
CA LEU A 335 -15.30 8.60 -6.05
C LEU A 335 -16.49 9.49 -5.68
N ILE A 336 -16.28 10.81 -5.52
CA ILE A 336 -17.33 11.81 -5.27
C ILE A 336 -18.41 11.74 -6.35
N SER A 337 -17.99 11.66 -7.61
CA SER A 337 -18.89 11.62 -8.76
C SER A 337 -19.72 10.33 -8.77
N PHE A 338 -19.09 9.20 -8.46
CA PHE A 338 -19.74 7.89 -8.36
C PHE A 338 -20.74 7.82 -7.21
N LEU A 339 -20.37 8.34 -6.04
CA LEU A 339 -21.23 8.42 -4.85
C LEU A 339 -22.31 9.51 -4.97
N LYS A 340 -22.32 10.28 -6.07
CA LYS A 340 -23.27 11.38 -6.34
C LYS A 340 -23.29 12.43 -5.23
N LEU A 341 -22.13 12.73 -4.66
CA LEU A 341 -22.00 13.80 -3.68
C LEU A 341 -22.13 15.17 -4.37
N ASP A 342 -22.78 16.09 -3.67
CA ASP A 342 -23.06 17.44 -4.18
C ASP A 342 -21.78 18.29 -4.25
N LYS A 343 -21.28 18.50 -5.47
CA LYS A 343 -20.07 19.31 -5.73
C LYS A 343 -20.26 20.79 -5.40
N GLU A 344 -21.48 21.33 -5.49
CA GLU A 344 -21.74 22.72 -5.09
C GLU A 344 -21.67 22.87 -3.58
N LYS A 345 -22.22 21.90 -2.84
CA LYS A 345 -22.10 21.86 -1.38
C LYS A 345 -20.63 21.73 -0.96
N ILE A 346 -19.85 20.89 -1.63
CA ILE A 346 -18.40 20.78 -1.40
C ILE A 346 -17.73 22.15 -1.60
N ALA A 347 -17.96 22.81 -2.73
CA ALA A 347 -17.36 24.12 -3.04
C ALA A 347 -17.72 25.23 -2.04
N LYS A 348 -18.90 25.14 -1.37
CA LYS A 348 -19.36 26.08 -0.35
C LYS A 348 -18.88 25.71 1.07
N THR A 349 -18.29 24.55 1.28
CA THR A 349 -17.91 24.07 2.61
C THR A 349 -16.70 24.84 3.17
N LYS A 350 -16.89 25.54 4.29
CA LYS A 350 -15.82 26.33 4.91
C LYS A 350 -14.63 25.43 5.27
N ASN A 351 -13.41 25.87 4.96
CA ASN A 351 -12.15 25.17 5.23
C ASN A 351 -11.95 23.81 4.54
N CYS A 352 -12.79 23.43 3.56
CA CYS A 352 -12.65 22.20 2.76
C CYS A 352 -13.43 22.30 1.43
N ARG A 353 -12.98 23.21 0.55
CA ARG A 353 -13.65 23.54 -0.72
C ARG A 353 -13.08 22.81 -1.94
N THR A 354 -11.81 22.41 -1.85
CA THR A 354 -11.06 21.78 -2.94
C THR A 354 -11.16 20.28 -2.81
N ILE A 355 -11.43 19.59 -3.92
CA ILE A 355 -11.37 18.12 -3.98
C ILE A 355 -9.90 17.73 -3.99
N GLU A 356 -9.44 17.15 -2.89
CA GLU A 356 -8.03 16.78 -2.69
C GLU A 356 -7.94 15.46 -1.92
N PHE A 357 -6.90 14.69 -2.18
CA PHE A 357 -6.53 13.48 -1.46
C PHE A 357 -5.91 13.84 -0.10
N LYS A 358 -6.75 14.30 0.83
CA LYS A 358 -6.36 14.74 2.18
C LYS A 358 -7.34 14.21 3.24
N PRO A 359 -6.88 13.88 4.46
CA PRO A 359 -7.72 13.32 5.53
C PRO A 359 -8.98 14.13 5.77
N LYS A 360 -8.81 15.44 5.95
CA LYS A 360 -9.89 16.40 6.17
C LYS A 360 -10.98 16.37 5.09
N PHE A 361 -10.62 16.05 3.85
CA PHE A 361 -11.61 15.92 2.78
C PHE A 361 -12.50 14.68 3.02
N PHE A 362 -11.88 13.54 3.31
CA PHE A 362 -12.60 12.30 3.64
C PHE A 362 -13.45 12.46 4.92
N GLU A 363 -12.89 13.07 5.97
CA GLU A 363 -13.58 13.28 7.26
C GLU A 363 -14.79 14.21 7.16
N ILE A 364 -14.80 15.13 6.20
CA ILE A 364 -15.94 16.06 6.02
C ILE A 364 -16.96 15.51 5.03
N HIS A 365 -16.50 14.97 3.90
CA HIS A 365 -17.37 14.66 2.76
C HIS A 365 -17.63 13.16 2.56
N LEU A 366 -16.81 12.29 3.15
CA LEU A 366 -16.90 10.83 3.00
C LEU A 366 -17.06 10.09 4.34
N ASN A 367 -17.23 10.80 5.47
CA ASN A 367 -17.26 10.20 6.80
C ASN A 367 -18.28 9.08 6.95
N SER A 368 -19.47 9.25 6.38
CA SER A 368 -20.54 8.24 6.42
C SER A 368 -20.13 6.91 5.76
N PHE A 369 -19.15 6.94 4.86
CA PHE A 369 -18.66 5.75 4.16
C PHE A 369 -17.42 5.12 4.84
N LEU A 370 -16.73 5.82 5.74
CA LEU A 370 -15.51 5.30 6.38
C LEU A 370 -15.78 4.05 7.25
N GLN A 371 -17.01 3.89 7.74
CA GLN A 371 -17.43 2.75 8.54
C GLN A 371 -18.03 1.61 7.71
N SER A 372 -18.72 1.93 6.60
CA SER A 372 -19.39 0.93 5.76
C SER A 372 -18.51 0.41 4.62
N ASN A 373 -17.49 1.18 4.22
CA ASN A 373 -16.63 0.87 3.08
C ASN A 373 -15.16 0.91 3.47
N LYS A 374 -14.61 -0.27 3.76
CA LYS A 374 -13.21 -0.44 4.17
C LYS A 374 -12.20 0.02 3.12
N TYR A 375 -12.55 0.08 1.84
CA TYR A 375 -11.60 0.51 0.81
C TYR A 375 -11.60 2.04 0.66
N ILE A 376 -12.72 2.71 0.97
CA ILE A 376 -12.71 4.16 1.20
C ILE A 376 -11.92 4.48 2.48
N LYS A 377 -12.06 3.65 3.52
CA LYS A 377 -11.21 3.72 4.73
C LYS A 377 -9.73 3.55 4.39
N ALA A 378 -9.37 2.63 3.48
CA ALA A 378 -8.00 2.46 3.01
C ALA A 378 -7.44 3.72 2.34
N LEU A 379 -8.20 4.33 1.43
CA LEU A 379 -7.83 5.60 0.80
C LEU A 379 -7.66 6.72 1.84
N TYR A 380 -8.55 6.77 2.84
CA TYR A 380 -8.45 7.71 3.95
C TYR A 380 -7.15 7.53 4.74
N PHE A 381 -6.78 6.32 5.13
CA PHE A 381 -5.54 6.09 5.88
C PHE A 381 -4.28 6.39 5.07
N VAL A 382 -4.26 6.07 3.77
CA VAL A 382 -3.16 6.53 2.90
C VAL A 382 -3.09 8.06 2.89
N SER A 383 -4.23 8.74 2.87
CA SER A 383 -4.23 10.21 2.97
C SER A 383 -3.69 10.68 4.32
N CYS A 384 -3.90 9.95 5.42
CA CYS A 384 -3.34 10.28 6.75
C CYS A 384 -1.84 10.02 6.83
N GLU A 385 -1.31 9.01 6.17
CA GLU A 385 0.15 8.82 6.14
C GLU A 385 0.86 9.87 5.29
N LEU A 386 0.23 10.28 4.17
CA LEU A 386 0.72 11.38 3.33
C LEU A 386 0.59 12.74 4.05
N ASN A 387 -0.33 12.87 5.01
CA ASN A 387 -0.68 14.11 5.68
C ASN A 387 -0.79 13.89 7.19
N ASN A 388 0.10 14.46 7.99
CA ASN A 388 0.05 14.41 9.47
C ASN A 388 -1.18 15.09 10.14
N ASP A 389 -2.24 15.36 9.39
CA ASP A 389 -3.36 16.23 9.75
C ASP A 389 -4.69 15.45 9.72
N SER A 390 -4.76 14.33 10.47
CA SER A 390 -6.04 13.65 10.74
C SER A 390 -6.74 14.29 11.95
N MET A 391 -8.07 14.36 11.95
CA MET A 391 -8.86 14.80 13.10
C MET A 391 -8.69 13.91 14.34
N PHE A 392 -8.08 12.75 14.14
CA PHE A 392 -7.79 11.72 15.14
C PHE A 392 -6.44 11.91 15.83
N ASN A 393 -5.58 12.81 15.34
CA ASN A 393 -4.28 13.14 15.93
C ASN A 393 -4.41 14.13 17.10
N GLN A 394 -5.21 13.79 18.12
CA GLN A 394 -5.45 14.66 19.28
C GLN A 394 -4.27 14.70 20.27
N ASP A 395 -3.48 13.62 20.32
CA ASP A 395 -2.34 13.54 21.24
C ASP A 395 -1.04 13.95 20.54
N ASN A 396 -0.39 15.00 21.04
CA ASN A 396 0.86 15.56 20.49
C ASN A 396 2.11 14.75 20.86
N ILE A 397 1.97 13.49 21.29
CA ILE A 397 3.11 12.68 21.75
C ILE A 397 4.03 12.38 20.55
N LYS A 398 5.18 13.08 20.51
CA LYS A 398 6.27 12.96 19.52
C LYS A 398 5.81 12.76 18.05
N LYS A 399 4.87 13.59 17.56
CA LYS A 399 4.33 13.56 16.18
C LYS A 399 5.39 13.56 15.06
N ASP A 400 6.54 14.18 15.31
CA ASP A 400 7.63 14.28 14.33
C ASP A 400 8.58 13.08 14.33
N VAL A 401 8.56 12.24 15.37
CA VAL A 401 9.38 11.01 15.42
C VAL A 401 8.72 9.89 14.63
N LEU A 402 7.39 9.85 14.61
CA LEU A 402 6.60 8.86 13.89
C LEU A 402 6.24 9.29 12.45
N LEU A 403 7.01 10.21 11.86
CA LEU A 403 6.81 10.59 10.46
C LEU A 403 7.06 9.39 9.55
N GLY A 404 5.99 8.93 8.91
CA GLY A 404 6.06 7.84 7.96
C GLY A 404 6.70 8.27 6.64
N GLU A 405 7.29 7.30 5.92
CA GLU A 405 7.88 7.50 4.59
C GLU A 405 6.94 8.21 3.61
N ALA A 406 5.62 7.98 3.72
CA ALA A 406 4.61 8.59 2.86
C ALA A 406 4.61 10.13 2.95
N LYS A 407 4.77 10.72 4.14
CA LYS A 407 4.85 12.17 4.30
C LYS A 407 6.10 12.73 3.62
N TYR A 408 7.23 12.03 3.76
CA TYR A 408 8.45 12.38 3.05
C TYR A 408 8.21 12.40 1.53
N TYR A 409 7.54 11.39 0.97
CA TYR A 409 7.19 11.38 -0.47
C TYR A 409 6.32 12.57 -0.87
N LYS A 410 5.35 12.95 -0.03
CA LYS A 410 4.51 14.12 -0.31
C LYS A 410 5.32 15.41 -0.30
N ASN A 411 6.22 15.59 0.67
CA ASN A 411 7.11 16.75 0.74
C ASN A 411 8.02 16.81 -0.49
N LEU A 412 8.66 15.69 -0.83
CA LEU A 412 9.47 15.57 -2.04
C LEU A 412 8.67 15.92 -3.30
N ARG A 413 7.42 15.44 -3.41
CA ARG A 413 6.53 15.80 -4.54
C ARG A 413 6.33 17.32 -4.62
N ASN A 414 6.00 17.95 -3.50
CA ASN A 414 5.76 19.39 -3.45
C ASN A 414 7.02 20.15 -3.88
N ASN A 415 8.20 19.72 -3.43
CA ASN A 415 9.47 20.37 -3.78
C ASN A 415 9.83 20.16 -5.26
N LEU A 416 9.58 18.97 -5.81
CA LEU A 416 9.73 18.68 -7.24
C LEU A 416 8.77 19.47 -8.16
N GLU A 417 7.65 19.94 -7.63
CA GLU A 417 6.60 20.63 -8.40
C GLU A 417 6.62 22.16 -8.22
N HIS A 418 6.99 22.63 -7.03
CA HIS A 418 6.85 24.04 -6.65
C HIS A 418 8.17 24.69 -6.19
N ASN A 419 9.21 23.92 -5.89
CA ASN A 419 10.53 24.41 -5.49
C ASN A 419 11.61 23.81 -6.41
N TRP A 420 12.82 23.60 -5.87
CA TRP A 420 13.95 22.99 -6.56
C TRP A 420 14.47 21.79 -5.78
N VAL A 421 14.88 20.75 -6.52
CA VAL A 421 15.51 19.56 -5.96
C VAL A 421 16.70 19.18 -6.84
N HIS A 422 17.89 19.19 -6.24
CA HIS A 422 19.12 18.67 -6.81
C HIS A 422 19.16 17.15 -6.69
N VAL A 423 19.44 16.49 -7.81
CA VAL A 423 19.62 15.04 -7.83
C VAL A 423 21.11 14.79 -7.87
N LEU A 424 21.66 14.17 -6.84
CA LEU A 424 23.10 14.01 -6.69
C LEU A 424 23.53 12.57 -6.98
N GLU A 425 24.75 12.40 -7.48
CA GLU A 425 25.32 11.05 -7.66
C GLU A 425 25.75 10.41 -6.33
N PHE A 426 26.08 11.24 -5.32
CA PHE A 426 26.48 10.82 -3.98
C PHE A 426 26.02 11.83 -2.92
N ILE A 427 25.94 11.38 -1.67
CA ILE A 427 25.63 12.23 -0.51
C ILE A 427 26.71 13.29 -0.34
N LEU A 428 26.28 14.54 -0.15
CA LEU A 428 27.15 15.62 0.34
C LEU A 428 27.27 15.50 1.85
N ASP A 429 28.47 15.66 2.39
CA ASP A 429 28.62 15.90 3.84
C ASP A 429 27.91 17.21 4.20
N ASP A 430 27.34 17.32 5.41
CA ASP A 430 26.60 18.53 5.84
C ASP A 430 27.44 19.82 5.71
N GLU A 431 28.77 19.71 5.84
CA GLU A 431 29.71 20.83 5.65
C GLU A 431 29.84 21.30 4.19
N GLN A 432 29.43 20.47 3.23
CA GLN A 432 29.46 20.77 1.79
C GLN A 432 28.18 21.43 1.32
N CYS A 433 27.08 21.35 2.08
CA CYS A 433 25.82 22.02 1.74
C CYS A 433 25.93 23.53 2.00
N CYS A 434 25.74 24.35 0.95
CA CYS A 434 25.69 25.80 1.12
C CYS A 434 24.40 26.22 1.83
N GLU A 435 24.50 26.92 2.97
CA GLU A 435 23.34 27.50 3.69
C GLU A 435 22.50 28.48 2.83
N GLN A 436 23.04 28.96 1.70
CA GLN A 436 22.34 29.84 0.76
C GLN A 436 21.64 29.09 -0.38
N ASP A 437 21.72 27.76 -0.43
CA ASP A 437 21.01 26.99 -1.45
C ASP A 437 19.50 26.91 -1.13
N TYR A 438 18.67 27.16 -2.13
CA TYR A 438 17.21 27.17 -2.03
C TYR A 438 16.59 25.80 -2.38
N ALA A 439 17.42 24.83 -2.77
CA ALA A 439 16.99 23.53 -3.22
C ALA A 439 17.21 22.44 -2.16
N ASP A 440 16.32 21.45 -2.17
CA ASP A 440 16.56 20.20 -1.45
C ASP A 440 17.49 19.29 -2.25
N TYR A 441 18.06 18.30 -1.59
CA TYR A 441 18.94 17.31 -2.21
C TYR A 441 18.35 15.90 -2.10
N ILE A 442 18.55 15.11 -3.13
CA ILE A 442 18.23 13.67 -3.13
C ILE A 442 19.26 12.92 -3.95
N GLU A 443 19.69 11.76 -3.48
CA GLU A 443 20.54 10.88 -4.29
C GLU A 443 19.77 10.28 -5.47
N SER A 444 20.46 10.06 -6.59
CA SER A 444 19.89 9.49 -7.80
C SER A 444 19.25 8.11 -7.55
N GLU A 445 19.92 7.24 -6.78
CA GLU A 445 19.39 5.92 -6.42
C GLU A 445 18.18 6.03 -5.48
N GLN A 446 18.22 6.98 -4.54
CA GLN A 446 17.10 7.24 -3.63
C GLN A 446 15.87 7.71 -4.42
N LEU A 447 16.04 8.62 -5.40
CA LEU A 447 14.95 9.06 -6.28
C LEU A 447 14.36 7.89 -7.08
N GLU A 448 15.18 6.97 -7.59
CA GLU A 448 14.70 5.76 -8.27
C GLU A 448 13.82 4.90 -7.35
N ASN A 449 14.35 4.58 -6.17
CA ASN A 449 13.67 3.75 -5.17
C ASN A 449 12.36 4.38 -4.71
N ASP A 450 12.36 5.68 -4.42
CA ASP A 450 11.17 6.40 -3.98
C ASP A 450 10.13 6.51 -5.07
N THR A 451 10.54 6.69 -6.33
CA THR A 451 9.62 6.68 -7.48
C THR A 451 8.90 5.34 -7.58
N ILE A 452 9.62 4.22 -7.41
CA ILE A 452 9.01 2.87 -7.42
C ILE A 452 8.05 2.69 -6.25
N LYS A 453 8.42 3.12 -5.03
CA LYS A 453 7.55 3.05 -3.84
C LYS A 453 6.28 3.87 -4.02
N VAL A 454 6.36 5.07 -4.59
CA VAL A 454 5.19 5.91 -4.90
C VAL A 454 4.31 5.26 -5.97
N LEU A 455 4.88 4.68 -7.02
CA LEU A 455 4.12 3.93 -8.02
C LEU A 455 3.36 2.75 -7.39
N LYS A 456 3.98 2.01 -6.47
CA LYS A 456 3.32 0.94 -5.71
C LYS A 456 2.17 1.46 -4.85
N LEU A 457 2.38 2.58 -4.12
CA LEU A 457 1.36 3.19 -3.29
C LEU A 457 0.15 3.65 -4.12
N VAL A 458 0.39 4.37 -5.21
CA VAL A 458 -0.66 4.88 -6.11
C VAL A 458 -1.38 3.73 -6.80
N ARG A 459 -0.66 2.68 -7.22
CA ARG A 459 -1.26 1.45 -7.73
C ARG A 459 -2.27 0.87 -6.75
N SER A 460 -1.88 0.70 -5.48
CA SER A 460 -2.78 0.21 -4.44
C SER A 460 -4.01 1.10 -4.28
N CYS A 461 -3.86 2.44 -4.31
CA CYS A 461 -5.00 3.35 -4.27
C CYS A 461 -5.95 3.20 -5.46
N ILE A 462 -5.44 2.96 -6.68
CA ILE A 462 -6.28 2.69 -7.86
C ILE A 462 -7.11 1.41 -7.65
N ILE A 463 -6.49 0.37 -7.08
CA ILE A 463 -7.17 -0.90 -6.77
C ILE A 463 -8.20 -0.72 -5.66
N TYR A 464 -7.87 0.03 -4.59
CA TYR A 464 -8.83 0.32 -3.52
C TYR A 464 -10.03 1.12 -4.02
N LEU A 465 -9.87 2.03 -4.99
CA LEU A 465 -11.02 2.69 -5.63
C LEU A 465 -11.93 1.68 -6.34
N VAL A 466 -11.36 0.72 -7.07
CA VAL A 466 -12.13 -0.34 -7.76
C VAL A 466 -12.91 -1.17 -6.74
N PHE A 467 -12.26 -1.63 -5.68
CA PHE A 467 -12.92 -2.40 -4.63
C PHE A 467 -13.96 -1.58 -3.85
N ALA A 468 -13.70 -0.29 -3.63
CA ALA A 468 -14.68 0.60 -3.00
C ALA A 468 -15.97 0.67 -3.82
N VAL A 469 -15.85 0.83 -5.14
CA VAL A 469 -17.00 0.88 -6.05
C VAL A 469 -17.72 -0.46 -6.09
N GLN A 470 -17.00 -1.59 -6.18
CA GLN A 470 -17.60 -2.93 -6.15
C GLN A 470 -18.40 -3.16 -4.87
N LEU A 471 -17.82 -2.83 -3.72
CA LEU A 471 -18.49 -3.00 -2.43
C LEU A 471 -19.76 -2.14 -2.35
N GLU A 472 -19.73 -0.89 -2.83
CA GLU A 472 -20.92 -0.04 -2.87
C GLU A 472 -22.00 -0.58 -3.82
N GLU A 473 -21.63 -1.06 -5.02
CA GLU A 473 -22.59 -1.61 -5.97
C GLU A 473 -23.20 -2.93 -5.46
N ASN A 474 -22.40 -3.80 -4.83
CA ASN A 474 -22.89 -5.05 -4.22
C ASN A 474 -23.88 -4.78 -3.07
N ASN A 475 -23.70 -3.66 -2.35
CA ASN A 475 -24.62 -3.24 -1.29
C ASN A 475 -25.89 -2.54 -1.81
N ARG A 476 -25.90 -2.04 -3.05
CA ARG A 476 -27.09 -1.42 -3.65
C ARG A 476 -28.09 -2.52 -4.04
N GLN A 477 -29.19 -2.64 -3.30
CA GLN A 477 -30.31 -3.48 -3.70
C GLN A 477 -30.89 -3.00 -5.05
N SER A 478 -30.96 -3.89 -6.03
CA SER A 478 -31.49 -3.58 -7.35
C SER A 478 -33.03 -3.58 -7.33
N ASP A 479 -33.63 -2.45 -6.98
CA ASP A 479 -35.10 -2.28 -6.91
C ASP A 479 -35.80 -2.13 -8.28
N GLY A 480 -35.16 -2.48 -9.40
CA GLY A 480 -35.71 -2.19 -10.73
C GLY A 480 -35.27 -3.13 -11.84
N LYS A 481 -36.07 -3.14 -12.92
CA LYS A 481 -35.68 -3.73 -14.21
C LYS A 481 -34.47 -2.96 -14.75
N SER A 482 -33.30 -3.58 -14.73
CA SER A 482 -32.07 -3.06 -15.33
C SER A 482 -31.85 -3.67 -16.72
N ILE A 483 -31.16 -2.93 -17.59
CA ILE A 483 -30.67 -3.44 -18.87
C ILE A 483 -29.15 -3.47 -18.77
N SER A 484 -28.55 -4.64 -18.99
CA SER A 484 -27.10 -4.76 -19.07
C SER A 484 -26.61 -4.16 -20.39
N LEU A 485 -25.58 -3.32 -20.31
CA LEU A 485 -24.93 -2.71 -21.46
C LEU A 485 -23.43 -2.95 -21.35
N GLU A 486 -22.90 -3.72 -22.31
CA GLU A 486 -21.45 -3.90 -22.42
C GLU A 486 -20.81 -2.65 -23.00
N ILE A 487 -19.76 -2.18 -22.34
CA ILE A 487 -18.99 -1.03 -22.78
C ILE A 487 -17.85 -1.52 -23.69
N PRO A 488 -17.71 -0.98 -24.91
CA PRO A 488 -16.60 -1.36 -25.77
C PRO A 488 -15.27 -0.96 -25.13
N ILE A 489 -14.35 -1.92 -25.04
CA ILE A 489 -12.99 -1.73 -24.54
C ILE A 489 -12.09 -1.38 -25.72
N TRP A 490 -11.41 -0.23 -25.66
CA TRP A 490 -10.44 0.18 -26.66
C TRP A 490 -9.15 -0.65 -26.53
N GLY A 491 -8.65 -1.19 -27.65
CA GLY A 491 -7.41 -1.96 -27.70
C GLY A 491 -7.56 -3.49 -27.71
N LYS A 492 -8.76 -4.00 -28.05
CA LYS A 492 -8.89 -5.35 -28.62
C LYS A 492 -8.60 -5.33 -30.11
#